data_AF-A0A538MX34-F1
#
_entry.id   AF-A0A538MX34-F1
#
_cell.length_a   1.000
_cell.length_b   1.000
_cell.length_c   1.000
_cell.angle_alpha   90.00
_cell.angle_beta   90.00
_cell.angle_gamma   90.00
#
_symmetry.space_group_name_H-M   'P 1'
#
loop_
_entity.id
_entity.type
_entity.pdbx_description
1 polymer ?
#
loop_
_entity_poly.entity_id
_entity_poly.type
_entity_poly.pdbx_seq_one_letter_code
_entity_poly.pdbx_strand_id
1 'polypeptide(L)'
;MPLGAVEGRSGFAGAPVLLPVRIFTIGHGTRPAEELVECLQRARVETLVDVRRFPGSRRNPQFNQAALAETLAAAGIAYRHAEELGGRRSNEPGEERFPCIRVAAFRSYAARMGTETWQHALESALSGPSPCFMCAETPWWRCHRRLIAELLTARGHEVVHLLRPGESQPHRLYEESSVREGKLYLCGEPVA
;
A
#
# COMPACT_ATOMS: atom_id res chain seq x y z
N MET A 1 -0.13 58.60 5.33
CA MET A 1 -0.12 57.45 6.25
C MET A 1 -1.33 57.62 7.17
N PRO A 2 -2.24 56.63 7.31
CA PRO A 2 -1.96 55.21 7.34
C PRO A 2 -2.58 54.39 6.19
N LEU A 3 -2.05 53.18 6.08
CA LEU A 3 -2.37 52.09 5.18
C LEU A 3 -3.69 51.40 5.58
N GLY A 4 -4.61 51.23 4.63
CA GLY A 4 -5.73 50.30 4.75
C GLY A 4 -5.35 48.97 4.14
N ALA A 5 -5.22 47.94 4.98
CA ALA A 5 -4.85 46.59 4.60
C ALA A 5 -5.92 45.95 3.71
N VAL A 6 -5.48 45.34 2.62
CA VAL A 6 -6.29 44.50 1.74
C VAL A 6 -6.35 43.12 2.38
N GLU A 7 -7.51 42.72 2.91
CA GLU A 7 -7.73 41.37 3.43
C GLU A 7 -7.73 40.37 2.26
N GLY A 8 -6.61 39.64 2.16
CA GLY A 8 -6.46 38.50 1.27
C GLY A 8 -7.43 37.39 1.68
N ARG A 9 -8.40 37.11 0.80
CA ARG A 9 -9.14 35.85 0.83
C ARG A 9 -8.16 34.72 0.50
N SER A 10 -7.66 34.06 1.54
CA SER A 10 -6.92 32.81 1.41
C SER A 10 -7.87 31.75 0.88
N GLY A 11 -7.75 31.44 -0.41
CA GLY A 11 -8.41 30.31 -1.04
C GLY A 11 -7.79 29.03 -0.49
N PHE A 12 -8.61 28.17 0.11
CA PHE A 12 -8.27 26.77 0.27
C PHE A 12 -8.16 26.17 -1.14
N ALA A 13 -6.93 26.00 -1.62
CA ALA A 13 -6.66 25.20 -2.80
C ALA A 13 -7.08 23.76 -2.48
N GLY A 14 -8.24 23.35 -3.00
CA GLY A 14 -8.67 21.96 -2.94
C GLY A 14 -7.58 21.08 -3.55
N ALA A 15 -7.20 20.03 -2.84
CA ALA A 15 -6.27 19.03 -3.35
C ALA A 15 -6.76 18.52 -4.72
N PRO A 16 -5.88 18.35 -5.71
CA PRO A 16 -6.29 17.87 -7.02
C PRO A 16 -7.02 16.53 -6.87
N VAL A 17 -8.21 16.43 -7.45
CA VAL A 17 -8.95 15.17 -7.56
C VAL A 17 -8.14 14.27 -8.49
N LEU A 18 -7.30 13.41 -7.93
CA LEU A 18 -6.64 12.36 -8.69
C LEU A 18 -7.75 11.46 -9.26
N LEU A 19 -7.79 11.33 -10.58
CA LEU A 19 -8.67 10.35 -11.22
C LEU A 19 -8.39 8.98 -10.58
N PRO A 20 -9.42 8.17 -10.32
CA PRO A 20 -9.24 6.85 -9.72
C PRO A 20 -8.26 6.03 -10.57
N VAL A 21 -7.05 5.82 -10.05
CA VAL A 21 -6.05 4.94 -10.65
C VAL A 21 -6.28 3.53 -10.14
N ARG A 22 -6.21 2.56 -11.06
CA ARG A 22 -6.22 1.14 -10.69
C ARG A 22 -4.86 0.73 -10.15
N ILE A 23 -4.86 0.17 -8.94
CA ILE A 23 -3.68 -0.29 -8.23
C ILE A 23 -3.84 -1.77 -7.91
N PHE A 24 -2.78 -2.54 -8.08
CA PHE A 24 -2.82 -3.97 -7.80
C PHE A 24 -2.15 -4.30 -6.47
N THR A 25 -2.51 -5.46 -5.92
CA THR A 25 -1.72 -6.07 -4.83
C THR A 25 -1.60 -7.57 -5.05
N ILE A 26 -0.51 -8.16 -4.57
CA ILE A 26 -0.27 -9.60 -4.69
C ILE A 26 0.48 -10.14 -3.46
N GLY A 27 0.28 -11.41 -3.15
CA GLY A 27 1.03 -12.11 -2.12
C GLY A 27 1.79 -13.25 -2.77
N HIS A 28 3.12 -13.29 -2.64
CA HIS A 28 3.89 -14.33 -3.32
C HIS A 28 3.59 -15.72 -2.74
N GLY A 29 3.34 -15.85 -1.43
CA GLY A 29 3.08 -17.14 -0.80
C GLY A 29 4.23 -18.11 -1.05
N THR A 30 3.88 -19.32 -1.49
CA THR A 30 4.82 -20.37 -1.89
C THR A 30 4.71 -20.70 -3.38
N ARG A 31 4.19 -19.78 -4.20
CA ARG A 31 4.00 -20.02 -5.64
C ARG A 31 5.34 -20.05 -6.40
N PRO A 32 5.40 -20.68 -7.58
CA PRO A 32 6.53 -20.55 -8.49
C PRO A 32 6.73 -19.10 -8.96
N ALA A 33 7.95 -18.70 -9.30
CA ALA A 33 8.21 -17.33 -9.73
C ALA A 33 7.49 -17.00 -11.06
N GLU A 34 7.34 -17.99 -11.92
CA GLU A 34 6.66 -17.93 -13.21
C GLU A 34 5.17 -17.62 -13.04
N GLU A 35 4.53 -18.22 -12.04
CA GLU A 35 3.12 -17.94 -11.73
C GLU A 35 2.94 -16.50 -11.21
N LEU A 36 3.90 -15.99 -10.42
CA LEU A 36 3.90 -14.58 -10.01
C LEU A 36 3.98 -13.68 -11.25
N VAL A 37 4.94 -13.91 -12.14
CA VAL A 37 5.12 -13.13 -13.37
C VAL A 37 3.86 -13.17 -14.24
N GLU A 38 3.26 -14.34 -14.42
CA GLU A 38 2.04 -14.49 -15.22
C GLU A 38 0.86 -13.69 -14.64
N CYS A 39 0.70 -13.66 -13.31
CA CYS A 39 -0.30 -12.81 -12.67
C CYS A 39 -0.09 -11.33 -13.00
N LEU A 40 1.16 -10.86 -12.91
CA LEU A 40 1.53 -9.47 -13.14
C LEU A 40 1.33 -9.06 -14.61
N GLN A 41 1.77 -9.91 -15.54
CA GLN A 41 1.63 -9.65 -16.98
C GLN A 41 0.17 -9.62 -17.43
N ARG A 42 -0.66 -10.56 -16.97
CA ARG A 42 -2.11 -10.57 -17.29
C ARG A 42 -2.82 -9.32 -16.77
N ALA A 43 -2.38 -8.80 -15.61
CA ALA A 43 -2.88 -7.57 -15.04
C ALA A 43 -2.26 -6.30 -15.66
N ARG A 44 -1.27 -6.44 -16.55
CA ARG A 44 -0.48 -5.33 -17.12
C ARG A 44 0.16 -4.47 -16.04
N VAL A 45 0.69 -5.13 -15.00
CA VAL A 45 1.52 -4.47 -13.99
C VAL A 45 2.85 -4.12 -14.63
N GLU A 46 3.29 -2.88 -14.43
CA GLU A 46 4.58 -2.39 -14.92
C GLU A 46 5.60 -2.24 -13.79
N THR A 47 5.13 -2.03 -12.55
CA THR A 47 6.01 -1.90 -11.37
C THR A 47 5.53 -2.80 -10.23
N LEU A 48 6.38 -3.73 -9.79
CA LEU A 48 6.18 -4.46 -8.53
C LEU A 48 6.83 -3.69 -7.38
N VAL A 49 6.02 -3.25 -6.43
CA VAL A 49 6.45 -2.59 -5.20
C VAL A 49 6.49 -3.63 -4.08
N ASP A 50 7.69 -4.08 -3.72
CA ASP A 50 7.90 -5.00 -2.61
C ASP A 50 7.80 -4.25 -1.27
N VAL A 51 6.72 -4.52 -0.54
CA VAL A 51 6.45 -3.95 0.79
C VAL A 51 6.81 -4.92 1.91
N ARG A 52 7.75 -5.84 1.68
CA ARG A 52 8.35 -6.65 2.75
C ARG A 52 9.46 -5.83 3.39
N ARG A 53 9.41 -5.63 4.71
CA ARG A 53 10.52 -5.01 5.45
C ARG A 53 11.82 -5.83 5.29
N PHE A 54 11.69 -7.16 5.27
CA PHE A 54 12.79 -8.09 5.12
C PHE A 54 12.53 -9.04 3.94
N PRO A 55 12.94 -8.70 2.71
CA PRO A 55 12.68 -9.47 1.49
C PRO A 55 13.64 -10.66 1.31
N GLY A 56 13.80 -11.47 2.37
CA GLY A 56 14.67 -12.64 2.39
C GLY A 56 13.96 -13.86 2.97
N SER A 57 14.13 -15.03 2.34
CA SER A 57 13.57 -16.30 2.76
C SER A 57 14.45 -17.47 2.34
N ARG A 58 14.76 -18.36 3.29
CA ARG A 58 15.37 -19.66 2.98
C ARG A 58 14.39 -20.63 2.33
N ARG A 59 13.10 -20.50 2.64
CA ARG A 59 12.04 -21.39 2.12
C ARG A 59 11.64 -21.03 0.70
N ASN A 60 11.63 -19.73 0.38
CA ASN A 60 11.27 -19.22 -0.94
C ASN A 60 12.40 -18.35 -1.52
N PRO A 61 13.56 -18.95 -1.84
CA PRO A 61 14.73 -18.20 -2.31
C PRO A 61 14.50 -17.46 -3.62
N GLN A 62 13.57 -17.92 -4.47
CA GLN A 62 13.16 -17.25 -5.71
C GLN A 62 12.53 -15.87 -5.47
N PHE A 63 12.01 -15.62 -4.26
CA PHE A 63 11.48 -14.32 -3.86
C PHE A 63 12.46 -13.53 -3.00
N ASN A 64 13.73 -13.93 -2.90
CA ASN A 64 14.77 -13.06 -2.34
C ASN A 64 14.95 -11.85 -3.26
N GLN A 65 15.24 -10.68 -2.67
CA GLN A 65 15.30 -9.41 -3.39
C GLN A 65 16.08 -9.46 -4.72
N ALA A 66 17.30 -10.02 -4.73
CA ALA A 66 18.12 -10.11 -5.94
C ALA A 66 17.50 -11.02 -7.01
N ALA A 67 17.14 -12.25 -6.64
CA ALA A 67 16.53 -13.23 -7.55
C ALA A 67 15.19 -12.73 -8.12
N LEU A 68 14.39 -12.06 -7.28
CA LEU A 68 13.12 -11.47 -7.70
C LEU A 68 13.34 -10.31 -8.67
N ALA A 69 14.29 -9.43 -8.40
CA ALA A 69 14.61 -8.31 -9.30
C ALA A 69 15.06 -8.81 -10.69
N GLU A 70 15.91 -9.83 -10.74
CA GLU A 70 16.34 -10.47 -12.00
C GLU A 70 15.16 -11.10 -12.75
N THR A 71 14.30 -11.85 -12.03
CA THR A 71 13.11 -12.49 -12.61
C THR A 71 12.16 -11.46 -13.23
N LEU A 72 11.91 -10.35 -12.54
CA LEU A 72 11.01 -9.30 -13.02
C LEU A 72 11.63 -8.51 -14.18
N ALA A 73 12.94 -8.22 -14.13
CA ALA A 73 13.64 -7.57 -15.22
C ALA A 73 13.57 -8.38 -16.51
N ALA A 74 13.74 -9.71 -16.43
CA ALA A 74 13.58 -10.61 -17.57
C ALA A 74 12.16 -10.61 -18.15
N ALA A 75 11.16 -10.28 -17.33
CA ALA A 75 9.75 -10.14 -17.74
C ALA A 75 9.36 -8.71 -18.15
N GLY A 76 10.29 -7.75 -18.13
CA GLY A 76 10.03 -6.33 -18.44
C GLY A 76 9.26 -5.58 -17.36
N ILE A 77 9.28 -6.05 -16.11
CA ILE A 77 8.57 -5.44 -14.97
C ILE A 77 9.60 -4.77 -14.06
N ALA A 78 9.38 -3.50 -13.72
CA ALA A 78 10.24 -2.79 -12.79
C ALA A 78 10.07 -3.33 -11.37
N TYR A 79 11.17 -3.46 -10.64
CA TYR A 79 11.18 -3.85 -9.23
C TYR A 79 11.57 -2.67 -8.35
N ARG A 80 10.78 -2.42 -7.31
CA ARG A 80 11.10 -1.43 -6.27
C ARG A 80 10.88 -2.01 -4.90
N HIS A 81 11.90 -1.94 -4.04
CA HIS A 81 11.75 -2.24 -2.62
C HIS A 81 11.35 -0.99 -1.85
N ALA A 82 10.22 -1.05 -1.14
CA ALA A 82 9.68 0.04 -0.34
C ALA A 82 9.64 -0.39 1.14
N GLU A 83 10.82 -0.45 1.77
CA GLU A 83 10.96 -0.90 3.16
C GLU A 83 10.04 -0.16 4.14
N GLU A 84 9.83 1.15 3.91
CA GLU A 84 9.01 1.94 4.83
C GLU A 84 7.53 1.54 4.85
N LEU A 85 7.04 0.99 3.74
CA LEU A 85 5.70 0.40 3.66
C LEU A 85 5.64 -1.01 4.28
N GLY A 86 6.77 -1.49 4.80
CA GLY A 86 6.97 -2.79 5.40
C GLY A 86 6.19 -3.03 6.69
N GLY A 87 5.56 -4.21 6.77
CA GLY A 87 4.97 -4.76 7.99
C GLY A 87 6.01 -5.14 9.05
N ARG A 88 5.61 -5.99 10.02
CA ARG A 88 6.43 -6.37 11.19
C ARG A 88 6.93 -5.13 11.96
N ARG A 89 5.98 -4.21 12.20
CA ARG A 89 6.15 -3.06 13.08
C ARG A 89 5.74 -3.44 14.50
N SER A 90 6.33 -2.79 15.48
CA SER A 90 6.09 -3.02 16.90
C SER A 90 6.48 -1.78 17.69
N ASN A 91 5.70 -1.44 18.71
CA ASN A 91 5.95 -0.29 19.59
C ASN A 91 6.07 1.03 18.80
N GLU A 92 5.21 1.21 17.80
CA GLU A 92 5.18 2.47 17.04
C GLU A 92 4.45 3.53 17.88
N PRO A 93 5.00 4.75 18.02
CA PRO A 93 4.32 5.83 18.72
C PRO A 93 2.92 6.09 18.16
N GLY A 94 1.90 6.13 19.03
CA GLY A 94 0.51 6.37 18.64
C GLY A 94 -0.28 5.11 18.28
N GLU A 95 0.26 3.91 18.48
CA GLU A 95 -0.44 2.63 18.26
C GLU A 95 -1.64 2.43 19.18
N GLU A 96 -1.64 3.06 20.36
CA GLU A 96 -2.70 3.05 21.36
C GLU A 96 -3.99 3.71 20.87
N ARG A 97 -3.91 4.57 19.84
CA ARG A 97 -5.07 5.17 19.16
C ARG A 97 -5.94 4.16 18.42
N PHE A 98 -5.42 2.96 18.15
CA PHE A 98 -6.14 1.95 17.38
C PHE A 98 -6.55 0.72 18.23
N PRO A 99 -7.27 0.89 19.35
CA PRO A 99 -7.54 -0.19 20.30
C PRO A 99 -8.43 -1.30 19.73
N CYS A 100 -9.23 -1.01 18.70
CA CYS A 100 -10.07 -2.00 18.03
C CYS A 100 -9.26 -3.05 17.24
N ILE A 101 -8.03 -2.74 16.85
CA ILE A 101 -7.15 -3.69 16.15
C ILE A 101 -6.49 -4.59 17.19
N ARG A 102 -6.91 -5.86 17.24
CA ARG A 102 -6.45 -6.82 18.27
C ARG A 102 -4.97 -7.19 18.16
N VAL A 103 -4.46 -7.30 16.94
CA VAL A 103 -3.07 -7.71 16.67
C VAL A 103 -2.13 -6.52 16.84
N ALA A 104 -1.21 -6.59 17.81
CA ALA A 104 -0.29 -5.49 18.13
C ALA A 104 0.48 -4.99 16.92
N ALA A 105 1.05 -5.89 16.10
CA ALA A 105 1.81 -5.50 14.92
C ALA A 105 0.98 -4.71 13.88
N PHE A 106 -0.35 -4.93 13.82
CA PHE A 106 -1.24 -4.16 12.94
C PHE A 106 -1.64 -2.80 13.55
N ARG A 107 -1.72 -2.69 14.88
CA ARG A 107 -1.83 -1.37 15.55
C ARG A 107 -0.61 -0.52 15.28
N SER A 108 0.58 -1.08 15.48
CA SER A 108 1.84 -0.39 15.20
C SER A 108 1.90 0.04 13.73
N TYR A 109 1.48 -0.85 12.81
CA TYR A 109 1.43 -0.51 11.38
C TYR A 109 0.45 0.64 11.09
N ALA A 110 -0.77 0.63 11.66
CA ALA A 110 -1.74 1.70 11.50
C ALA A 110 -1.21 3.06 11.99
N ALA A 111 -0.49 3.07 13.11
CA ALA A 111 0.19 4.28 13.58
C ALA A 111 1.31 4.75 12.63
N ARG A 112 2.14 3.82 12.14
CA ARG A 112 3.22 4.11 11.20
C ARG A 112 2.71 4.73 9.89
N MET A 113 1.51 4.35 9.44
CA MET A 113 0.90 4.88 8.21
C MET A 113 0.68 6.40 8.28
N GLY A 114 0.46 6.96 9.47
CA GLY A 114 0.23 8.39 9.64
C GLY A 114 1.48 9.27 9.61
N THR A 115 2.68 8.69 9.54
CA THR A 115 3.91 9.50 9.59
C THR A 115 4.38 9.93 8.20
N GLU A 116 5.06 11.07 8.13
CA GLU A 116 5.55 11.66 6.87
C GLU A 116 6.42 10.70 6.05
N THR A 117 7.33 9.96 6.69
CA THR A 117 8.19 8.99 5.99
C THR A 117 7.39 7.87 5.33
N TRP A 118 6.28 7.43 5.93
CA TRP A 118 5.44 6.42 5.32
C TRP A 118 4.66 7.01 4.14
N GLN A 119 4.12 8.22 4.31
CA GLN A 119 3.36 8.92 3.27
C GLN A 119 4.21 9.21 2.03
N HIS A 120 5.42 9.73 2.20
CA HIS A 120 6.36 9.94 1.09
C HIS A 120 6.75 8.62 0.39
N ALA A 121 6.92 7.54 1.16
CA ALA A 121 7.21 6.22 0.59
C ALA A 121 6.04 5.71 -0.28
N LEU A 122 4.80 5.94 0.16
CA LEU A 122 3.59 5.59 -0.59
C LEU A 122 3.47 6.43 -1.86
N GLU A 123 3.61 7.75 -1.77
CA GLU A 123 3.58 8.66 -2.93
C GLU A 123 4.59 8.26 -3.99
N SER A 124 5.83 8.00 -3.56
CA SER A 124 6.89 7.54 -4.47
C SER A 124 6.57 6.14 -5.06
N ALA A 125 5.78 5.31 -4.38
CA ALA A 125 5.36 4.00 -4.93
C ALA A 125 4.26 4.16 -5.98
N LEU A 126 3.41 5.17 -5.80
CA LEU A 126 2.32 5.49 -6.72
C LEU A 126 2.78 6.28 -7.95
N SER A 127 3.98 6.88 -7.93
CA SER A 127 4.52 7.57 -9.11
C SER A 127 4.99 6.62 -10.22
N GLY A 128 5.12 5.33 -9.93
CA GLY A 128 5.40 4.30 -10.93
C GLY A 128 4.16 3.94 -11.75
N PRO A 129 4.30 3.56 -13.03
CA PRO A 129 3.17 3.10 -13.83
C PRO A 129 2.63 1.77 -13.31
N SER A 130 1.29 1.63 -13.32
CA SER A 130 0.55 0.40 -12.99
C SER A 130 1.14 -0.37 -11.79
N PRO A 131 1.18 0.23 -10.58
CA PRO A 131 1.90 -0.34 -9.45
C PRO A 131 1.16 -1.55 -8.84
N CYS A 132 1.92 -2.56 -8.43
CA CYS A 132 1.45 -3.73 -7.70
C CYS A 132 2.19 -3.88 -6.36
N PHE A 133 1.48 -3.73 -5.25
CA PHE A 133 2.05 -3.87 -3.90
C PHE A 133 2.13 -5.35 -3.50
N MET A 134 3.35 -5.86 -3.28
CA MET A 134 3.60 -7.26 -2.95
C MET A 134 4.02 -7.47 -1.49
N CYS A 135 3.42 -8.48 -0.83
CA CYS A 135 3.92 -9.04 0.43
C CYS A 135 4.14 -10.56 0.36
N ALA A 136 4.47 -11.19 1.49
CA ALA A 136 4.67 -12.64 1.56
C ALA A 136 3.37 -13.45 1.67
N GLU A 137 2.37 -12.93 2.37
CA GLU A 137 1.14 -13.70 2.66
C GLU A 137 0.17 -13.74 1.46
N THR A 138 -0.24 -14.94 1.05
CA THR A 138 -1.24 -15.17 0.00
C THR A 138 -2.62 -14.53 0.31
N PRO A 139 -3.24 -14.76 1.49
CA PRO A 139 -4.52 -14.11 1.81
C PRO A 139 -4.30 -12.63 2.12
N TRP A 140 -4.78 -11.76 1.23
CA TRP A 140 -4.60 -10.31 1.36
C TRP A 140 -5.22 -9.74 2.63
N TRP A 141 -6.25 -10.37 3.19
CA TRP A 141 -6.96 -9.94 4.40
C TRP A 141 -6.25 -10.23 5.72
N ARG A 142 -5.15 -10.99 5.69
CA ARG A 142 -4.41 -11.42 6.90
C ARG A 142 -3.02 -10.79 7.04
N CYS A 143 -2.70 -9.78 6.23
CA CYS A 143 -1.38 -9.14 6.26
C CYS A 143 -1.48 -7.61 6.16
N HIS A 144 -0.34 -6.93 6.30
CA HIS A 144 -0.27 -5.47 6.31
C HIS A 144 -0.66 -4.82 4.98
N ARG A 145 -0.51 -5.53 3.84
CA ARG A 145 -0.94 -5.01 2.53
C ARG A 145 -2.43 -4.67 2.50
N ARG A 146 -3.22 -5.29 3.38
CA ARG A 146 -4.63 -4.92 3.61
C ARG A 146 -4.78 -3.47 4.02
N LEU A 147 -3.97 -3.00 4.97
CA LEU A 147 -4.04 -1.64 5.49
C LEU A 147 -3.58 -0.61 4.44
N ILE A 148 -2.62 -0.98 3.58
CA ILE A 148 -2.30 -0.19 2.38
C ILE A 148 -3.53 -0.08 1.47
N ALA A 149 -4.18 -1.21 1.18
CA ALA A 149 -5.37 -1.24 0.31
C ALA A 149 -6.55 -0.43 0.88
N GLU A 150 -6.78 -0.48 2.20
CA GLU A 150 -7.77 0.34 2.90
C GLU A 150 -7.51 1.83 2.65
N LEU A 151 -6.27 2.29 2.87
CA LEU A 151 -5.93 3.70 2.70
C LEU A 151 -6.05 4.16 1.25
N LEU A 152 -5.56 3.37 0.30
CA LEU A 152 -5.66 3.70 -1.12
C LEU A 152 -7.12 3.77 -1.58
N THR A 153 -7.96 2.85 -1.11
CA THR A 153 -9.39 2.84 -1.42
C THR A 153 -10.09 4.04 -0.79
N ALA A 154 -9.75 4.40 0.46
CA ALA A 154 -10.25 5.59 1.13
C ALA A 154 -9.89 6.88 0.38
N ARG A 155 -8.72 6.91 -0.28
CA ARG A 155 -8.26 8.00 -1.16
C ARG A 155 -8.87 7.97 -2.56
N GLY A 156 -9.81 7.06 -2.83
CA GLY A 156 -10.54 6.99 -4.08
C GLY A 156 -9.86 6.16 -5.19
N HIS A 157 -8.78 5.44 -4.90
CA HIS A 157 -8.19 4.52 -5.88
C HIS A 157 -8.97 3.21 -5.98
N GLU A 158 -8.96 2.59 -7.15
CA GLU A 158 -9.48 1.22 -7.33
C GLU A 158 -8.37 0.23 -6.99
N VAL A 159 -8.50 -0.49 -5.88
CA VAL A 159 -7.52 -1.52 -5.50
C VAL A 159 -8.02 -2.92 -5.89
N VAL A 160 -7.18 -3.68 -6.58
CA VAL A 160 -7.48 -5.05 -7.06
C VAL A 160 -6.44 -6.04 -6.52
N HIS A 161 -6.90 -7.10 -5.84
CA HIS A 161 -6.06 -8.19 -5.36
C HIS A 161 -5.90 -9.27 -6.43
N LEU A 162 -4.66 -9.50 -6.87
CA LEU A 162 -4.32 -10.61 -7.75
C LEU A 162 -4.19 -11.88 -6.93
N LEU A 163 -5.00 -12.89 -7.27
CA LEU A 163 -5.07 -14.16 -6.54
C LEU A 163 -4.24 -15.24 -7.25
N ARG A 164 -4.51 -15.44 -8.54
CA ARG A 164 -3.90 -16.40 -9.45
C ARG A 164 -3.94 -15.87 -10.89
N PRO A 165 -3.27 -16.51 -11.86
CA PRO A 165 -3.33 -16.06 -13.24
C PRO A 165 -4.77 -15.96 -13.76
N GLY A 166 -5.22 -14.75 -14.10
CA GLY A 166 -6.58 -14.48 -14.57
C GLY A 166 -7.67 -14.40 -13.48
N GLU A 167 -7.33 -14.60 -12.21
CA GLU A 167 -8.24 -14.53 -11.07
C GLU A 167 -7.87 -13.33 -10.18
N SER A 168 -8.81 -12.41 -9.99
CA SER A 168 -8.62 -11.22 -9.17
C SER A 168 -9.89 -10.84 -8.41
N GLN A 169 -9.73 -10.05 -7.36
CA GLN A 169 -10.83 -9.60 -6.51
C GLN A 169 -10.67 -8.10 -6.20
N PRO A 170 -11.71 -7.27 -6.41
CA PRO A 170 -11.67 -5.87 -5.98
C PRO A 170 -11.62 -5.79 -4.45
N HIS A 171 -10.85 -4.85 -3.94
CA HIS A 171 -10.82 -4.56 -2.51
C HIS A 171 -12.17 -3.99 -2.06
N ARG A 172 -12.59 -4.39 -0.86
CA ARG A 172 -13.75 -3.81 -0.17
C ARG A 172 -13.28 -3.46 1.23
N LEU A 173 -13.61 -2.25 1.65
CA LEU A 173 -13.33 -1.77 3.01
C LEU A 173 -13.93 -2.74 4.03
N TYR A 174 -13.23 -2.97 5.13
CA TYR A 174 -13.80 -3.70 6.27
C TYR A 174 -14.92 -2.91 6.94
N GLU A 175 -15.80 -3.63 7.62
CA GLU A 175 -16.90 -3.06 8.40
C GLU A 175 -16.42 -2.05 9.43
N GLU A 176 -15.25 -2.29 10.04
CA GLU A 176 -14.65 -1.41 11.05
C GLU A 176 -13.88 -0.22 10.44
N SER A 177 -13.75 -0.16 9.12
CA SER A 177 -13.10 0.94 8.40
C SER A 177 -14.15 1.92 7.91
N SER A 178 -13.92 3.21 8.13
CA SER A 178 -14.81 4.25 7.62
C SER A 178 -14.03 5.32 6.88
N VAL A 179 -14.68 5.94 5.90
CA VAL A 179 -14.09 7.00 5.08
C VAL A 179 -14.88 8.28 5.32
N ARG A 180 -14.19 9.35 5.68
CA ARG A 180 -14.77 10.69 5.84
C ARG A 180 -13.88 11.68 5.11
N GLU A 181 -14.45 12.43 4.17
CA GLU A 181 -13.71 13.44 3.40
C GLU A 181 -12.43 12.88 2.73
N GLY A 182 -12.47 11.63 2.25
CA GLY A 182 -11.33 10.97 1.59
C GLY A 182 -10.23 10.47 2.55
N LYS A 183 -10.45 10.55 3.86
CA LYS A 183 -9.52 10.05 4.89
C LYS A 183 -10.00 8.72 5.45
N LEU A 184 -9.05 7.81 5.67
CA LEU A 184 -9.30 6.54 6.33
C LEU A 184 -9.37 6.74 7.84
N TYR A 185 -10.43 6.21 8.45
CA TYR A 185 -10.57 6.10 9.89
C TYR A 185 -10.56 4.63 10.31
N LEU A 186 -9.72 4.29 11.28
CA LEU A 186 -9.64 2.99 11.93
C LEU A 186 -9.91 3.19 13.42
N CYS A 187 -10.79 2.37 14.00
CA CYS A 187 -11.20 2.54 15.39
C CYS A 187 -11.82 3.91 15.71
N GLY A 188 -12.34 4.61 14.70
CA GLY A 188 -12.83 5.99 14.84
C GLY A 188 -11.74 7.07 14.81
N GLU A 189 -10.47 6.69 14.70
CA GLU A 189 -9.32 7.59 14.65
C GLU A 189 -8.80 7.74 13.21
N PRO A 190 -8.41 8.95 12.78
CA PRO A 190 -7.87 9.17 11.44
C PRO A 190 -6.47 8.54 11.33
N VAL A 191 -6.23 7.84 10.23
CA VAL A 191 -4.93 7.23 9.93
C VAL A 191 -3.99 8.23 9.27
N ALA A 192 -4.50 8.99 8.29
CA ALA A 192 -3.81 10.06 7.55
C ALA A 192 -4.84 10.95 6.86
#